data_AF-A0A7C4PQK0-F1
#
_entry.id   AF-A0A7C4PQK0-F1
#
_cell.length_a   1.000
_cell.length_b   1.000
_cell.length_c   1.000
_cell.angle_alpha   90.00
_cell.angle_beta   90.00
_cell.angle_gamma   90.00
#
_symmetry.space_group_name_H-M   'P 1'
#
loop_
_entity.id
_entity.type
_entity.pdbx_description
1 polymer ?
#
loop_
_entity_poly.entity_id
_entity_poly.type
_entity_poly.pdbx_seq_one_letter_code
_entity_poly.pdbx_strand_id
1 'polypeptide(L)'
;MGDLLNRFSFTDPKWNLQIAACMVIIWLALVICTLSSLSSQGFTRRQRLFWIVIITGIPLLGILIYLPFSIRLDNYPTLKMLRKELK
;
A
#
# COMPACT_ATOMS: atom_id res chain seq x y z
N MET A 1 25.43 13.82 12.64
CA MET A 1 24.01 14.17 12.37
C MET A 1 23.57 13.90 10.93
N GLY A 2 24.47 13.87 9.93
CA GLY A 2 24.10 13.57 8.54
C GLY A 2 23.53 12.17 8.29
N ASP A 3 23.94 11.17 9.09
CA ASP A 3 23.51 9.78 8.89
C ASP A 3 22.07 9.49 9.34
N LEU A 4 21.57 10.25 10.34
CA LEU A 4 20.17 10.22 10.75
C LEU A 4 19.25 10.86 9.71
N LEU A 5 19.72 11.93 9.04
CA LEU A 5 18.97 12.59 7.95
C LEU A 5 18.99 11.77 6.66
N ASN A 6 20.07 11.04 6.39
CA ASN A 6 20.15 10.13 5.23
C ASN A 6 19.17 8.95 5.35
N ARG A 7 18.80 8.57 6.57
CA ARG A 7 17.76 7.56 6.84
C ARG A 7 16.36 7.98 6.38
N PHE A 8 16.12 9.28 6.22
CA PHE A 8 14.87 9.87 5.71
C PHE A 8 15.02 10.43 4.27
N SER A 9 16.11 10.09 3.57
CA SER A 9 16.27 10.40 2.15
C SER A 9 15.18 9.70 1.35
N PHE A 10 14.22 10.46 0.82
CA PHE A 10 13.15 9.97 -0.05
C PHE A 10 13.66 9.48 -1.42
N THR A 11 14.95 9.69 -1.70
CA THR A 11 15.60 9.35 -2.97
C THR A 11 15.76 7.83 -3.14
N ASP A 12 16.07 7.11 -2.05
CA ASP A 12 16.20 5.64 -2.01
C ASP A 12 15.57 5.09 -0.71
N PRO A 13 14.23 4.90 -0.67
CA PRO A 13 13.60 4.27 0.47
C PRO A 13 14.16 2.86 0.63
N LYS A 14 14.94 2.64 1.69
CA LYS A 14 15.44 1.31 2.06
C LYS A 14 14.27 0.47 2.55
N TRP A 15 13.58 -0.19 1.63
CA TRP A 15 12.53 -1.14 1.95
C TRP A 15 13.11 -2.27 2.81
N ASN A 16 12.64 -2.33 4.05
CA ASN A 16 12.98 -3.39 5.00
C ASN A 16 11.68 -4.07 5.43
N LEU A 17 11.75 -5.37 5.72
CA LEU A 17 10.63 -6.16 6.19
C LEU A 17 9.98 -5.56 7.45
N GLN A 18 10.76 -4.91 8.31
CA GLN A 18 10.26 -4.18 9.49
C GLN A 18 9.36 -2.99 9.11
N ILE A 19 9.74 -2.22 8.08
CA ILE A 19 8.95 -1.08 7.59
C ILE A 19 7.64 -1.57 6.99
N ALA A 20 7.70 -2.64 6.18
CA ALA A 20 6.51 -3.27 5.62
C ALA A 20 5.57 -3.78 6.74
N ALA A 21 6.11 -4.44 7.76
CA ALA A 21 5.33 -4.90 8.91
C ALA A 21 4.66 -3.73 9.65
N CYS A 22 5.37 -2.63 9.90
CA CYS A 22 4.80 -1.43 10.50
C CYS A 22 3.66 -0.85 9.65
N MET A 23 3.82 -0.76 8.32
CA MET A 23 2.76 -0.28 7.43
C MET A 23 1.51 -1.16 7.50
N VAL A 24 1.68 -2.49 7.52
CA VAL A 24 0.56 -3.44 7.64
C VAL A 24 -0.15 -3.29 9.00
N ILE A 25 0.59 -3.14 10.10
CA ILE A 25 0.00 -2.96 11.43
C ILE A 25 -0.80 -1.66 11.50
N ILE A 26 -0.24 -0.55 10.99
CA ILE A 26 -0.95 0.74 10.94
C ILE A 26 -2.22 0.61 10.09
N TRP A 27 -2.13 -0.05 8.95
CA TRP A 27 -3.29 -0.28 8.09
C TRP A 27 -4.38 -1.11 8.80
N LEU A 28 -4.00 -2.20 9.47
CA LEU A 28 -4.95 -3.02 10.24
C LEU A 28 -5.61 -2.21 11.37
N ALA A 29 -4.84 -1.38 12.08
CA ALA A 29 -5.37 -0.53 13.14
C ALA A 29 -6.42 0.46 12.60
N LEU A 30 -6.15 1.08 11.44
CA LEU A 30 -7.11 1.96 10.77
C LEU A 30 -8.37 1.20 10.35
N VAL A 31 -8.23 0.02 9.75
CA VAL A 31 -9.37 -0.81 9.35
C VAL A 31 -10.21 -1.17 10.57
N ILE A 32 -9.61 -1.66 11.66
CA ILE A 32 -10.32 -2.02 12.89
C ILE A 32 -11.03 -0.80 13.49
N CYS A 33 -10.37 0.34 13.57
CA CYS A 33 -10.94 1.58 14.09
C CYS A 33 -12.14 2.03 13.25
N THR A 34 -12.03 1.95 11.92
CA THR A 34 -13.11 2.32 11.01
C THR A 34 -14.28 1.35 11.09
N LEU A 35 -14.02 0.04 11.22
CA LEU A 35 -15.05 -0.97 11.45
C LEU A 35 -15.78 -0.77 12.78
N SER A 36 -15.03 -0.41 13.83
CA SER A 36 -15.60 -0.06 15.15
C SER A 36 -16.45 1.22 15.07
N SER A 37 -16.00 2.23 14.33
CA SER A 37 -16.80 3.43 14.08
C SER A 37 -18.08 3.12 13.30
N LEU A 38 -18.01 2.24 12.29
CA LEU A 38 -19.18 1.75 11.56
C LEU A 38 -20.16 0.95 12.41
N SER A 39 -19.66 0.28 13.46
CA SER A 39 -20.49 -0.54 14.33
C SER A 39 -21.36 0.31 15.27
N SER A 40 -20.90 1.50 15.64
CA SER A 40 -21.63 2.46 16.50
C SER A 40 -22.65 3.31 15.74
N GLN A 41 -22.62 3.33 14.41
CA GLN A 41 -23.61 4.03 13.59
C GLN A 41 -24.88 3.19 13.40
N GLY A 42 -26.04 3.86 13.42
CA GLY A 42 -27.37 3.29 13.16
C GLY A 42 -27.62 2.92 11.70
N PHE A 43 -26.63 2.36 11.01
CA PHE A 43 -26.75 1.96 9.61
C PHE A 43 -27.47 0.64 9.45
N THR A 44 -28.21 0.52 8.33
CA THR A 44 -28.78 -0.75 7.89
C THR A 44 -27.66 -1.74 7.50
N ARG A 45 -27.94 -3.05 7.59
CA ARG A 45 -26.95 -4.10 7.23
C ARG A 45 -26.33 -3.91 5.84
N ARG A 46 -27.13 -3.47 4.85
CA ARG A 46 -26.66 -3.22 3.48
C ARG A 46 -25.68 -2.04 3.41
N GLN A 47 -25.97 -0.94 4.10
CA GLN A 47 -25.09 0.22 4.17
C GLN A 47 -23.77 -0.11 4.85
N ARG A 48 -23.81 -0.89 5.95
CA ARG A 48 -22.59 -1.34 6.63
C ARG A 48 -21.70 -2.19 5.71
N LEU A 49 -22.30 -3.12 4.97
CA LEU A 49 -21.56 -3.98 4.03
C LEU A 49 -20.94 -3.19 2.87
N PHE A 50 -21.67 -2.22 2.33
CA PHE A 50 -21.16 -1.30 1.31
C PHE A 50 -19.92 -0.53 1.80
N TRP A 51 -19.98 0.04 3.01
CA TRP A 51 -18.84 0.78 3.58
C TRP A 51 -17.64 -0.12 3.86
N ILE A 52 -17.85 -1.35 4.34
CA ILE A 52 -16.76 -2.33 4.53
C ILE A 52 -16.05 -2.61 3.20
N VAL A 53 -16.81 -2.80 2.12
CA VAL A 53 -16.25 -3.05 0.78
C VAL A 53 -15.49 -1.82 0.29
N ILE A 54 -15.97 -0.61 0.54
CA ILE A 54 -15.26 0.62 0.18
C ILE A 54 -13.94 0.76 0.94
N ILE A 55 -13.97 0.59 2.27
CA ILE A 55 -12.80 0.80 3.14
C ILE A 55 -11.70 -0.22 2.84
N THR A 56 -12.06 -1.46 2.49
CA THR A 56 -11.09 -2.50 2.16
C THR A 56 -10.71 -2.51 0.69
N GLY A 57 -11.66 -2.25 -0.20
CA GLY A 57 -11.48 -2.32 -1.65
C GLY A 57 -10.72 -1.14 -2.25
N ILE A 58 -10.96 0.09 -1.79
CA ILE A 58 -10.26 1.28 -2.33
C ILE A 58 -8.74 1.20 -2.11
N PRO A 59 -8.23 0.86 -0.91
CA PRO A 59 -6.79 0.71 -0.70
C PRO A 59 -6.17 -0.37 -1.60
N LEU A 60 -6.85 -1.52 -1.76
CA LEU A 60 -6.38 -2.60 -2.63
C LEU A 60 -6.34 -2.19 -4.10
N LEU A 61 -7.37 -1.48 -4.57
CA LEU A 61 -7.37 -0.90 -5.92
C LEU A 61 -6.27 0.13 -6.10
N GLY A 62 -6.03 0.98 -5.10
CA GLY A 62 -4.93 1.94 -5.10
C GLY A 62 -3.57 1.25 -5.26
N ILE A 63 -3.33 0.15 -4.53
CA ILE A 63 -2.10 -0.66 -4.65
C ILE A 63 -2.00 -1.28 -6.05
N LEU A 64 -3.08 -1.87 -6.55
CA LEU A 64 -3.11 -2.51 -7.87
C LEU A 64 -2.83 -1.51 -9.01
N ILE A 65 -3.45 -0.33 -8.95
CA ILE A 65 -3.24 0.73 -9.94
C ILE A 65 -1.83 1.34 -9.83
N TYR A 66 -1.30 1.43 -8.60
CA TYR A 66 0.05 1.96 -8.37
C TYR A 66 1.16 0.97 -8.74
N LEU A 67 0.88 -0.33 -8.71
CA LEU A 67 1.84 -1.40 -9.02
C LEU A 67 2.64 -1.16 -10.32
N PRO A 68 2.03 -0.89 -11.49
CA PRO A 68 2.76 -0.66 -12.74
C PRO A 68 3.69 0.54 -12.69
N PHE A 69 3.36 1.58 -11.93
CA PHE A 69 4.19 2.77 -11.76
C PHE A 69 5.33 2.57 -10.74
N SER A 70 5.14 1.64 -9.80
CA SER A 70 6.14 1.30 -8.79
C SER A 70 7.25 0.39 -9.29
N ILE A 71 7.00 -0.34 -10.39
CA ILE A 71 7.98 -1.26 -10.99
C ILE A 71 9.07 -0.43 -11.70
N ARG A 72 10.21 -0.26 -11.03
CA ARG A 72 11.45 0.19 -11.68
C ARG A 72 12.02 -0.98 -12.49
N LEU A 73 11.95 -0.90 -13.82
CA LEU A 73 12.53 -1.90 -14.73
C LEU A 73 14.02 -2.18 -14.48
N ASP A 74 14.74 -1.23 -13.87
CA ASP A 74 16.15 -1.41 -13.51
C ASP A 74 16.36 -2.46 -12.40
N ASN A 75 15.35 -2.75 -11.58
CA ASN A 75 15.40 -3.79 -10.56
C ASN A 75 15.02 -5.19 -11.09
N TYR A 76 14.56 -5.29 -12.35
CA TYR A 76 14.11 -6.53 -12.96
C TYR A 76 14.83 -6.76 -14.31
N PRO A 77 16.07 -7.30 -14.29
CA PRO A 77 16.91 -7.44 -15.49
C PRO A 77 16.27 -8.32 -16.58
N THR A 78 15.49 -9.32 -16.20
CA THR A 78 14.74 -10.20 -17.12
C THR A 78 13.64 -9.47 -17.89
N LEU A 79 12.89 -8.57 -17.25
CA LEU A 79 11.87 -7.74 -17.93
C LEU A 79 12.51 -6.70 -18.86
N LYS A 80 13.69 -6.20 -18.48
CA LYS A 80 14.48 -5.26 -19.29
C LYS A 80 15.04 -5.93 -20.55
N MET A 81 15.51 -7.18 -20.47
CA MET A 81 15.91 -7.99 -21.63
C MET A 81 14.75 -8.25 -22.59
N LEU A 82 13.59 -8.66 -22.07
CA LEU A 82 12.41 -9.01 -22.88
C LEU A 82 11.84 -7.81 -23.66
N ARG A 83 11.93 -6.60 -23.10
CA ARG A 83 11.59 -5.34 -23.79
C ARG A 83 12.57 -4.99 -24.91
N LYS A 84 13.83 -5.41 -24.79
CA LYS A 84 14.90 -5.11 -25.75
C LYS A 84 14.85 -6.03 -26.97
N GLU A 85 14.35 -7.26 -26.79
CA GLU A 85 14.09 -8.24 -27.86
C GLU A 85 12.84 -7.91 -28.70
N LEU A 86 11.87 -7.18 -28.12
CA LEU A 86 10.62 -6.79 -28.77
C LEU A 86 10.71 -5.49 -29.60
N LYS A 87 11.88 -4.85 -29.65
CA LYS A 87 12.13 -3.58 -30.34
C LYS A 87 13.19 -3.75 -31.41
#